data_AF-A0A1E1WTQ7-F1
#
_entry.id   AF-A0A1E1WTQ7-F1
#
_cell.length_a   1.000
_cell.length_b   1.000
_cell.length_c   1.000
_cell.angle_alpha   90.00
_cell.angle_beta   90.00
_cell.angle_gamma   90.00
#
_symmetry.space_group_name_H-M   'P 1'
#
loop_
_entity.id
_entity.type
_entity.pdbx_description
1 polymer ?
#
loop_
_entity_poly.entity_id
_entity_poly.type
_entity_poly.pdbx_seq_one_letter_code
_entity_poly.pdbx_strand_id
1 'polypeptide(L)'
;MNISIEKKRTDCPALPKGWQREEVLRKSGLSAGKVDVYYYSPTGKKFRSKAELVRYLGDSTDLSCFDFQQGQINTMLLCKVKKARAQFDYRFYIRVISLSLCCVTAVLLCVTVCCCIEASLYMCSDP
;
A
#
# COMPACT_ATOMS: atom_id res chain seq x y z
N MET A 1 16.97 43.02 0.41
CA MET A 1 17.61 42.03 -0.48
C MET A 1 16.53 41.27 -1.24
N ASN A 2 16.29 41.70 -2.47
CA ASN A 2 15.38 41.11 -3.44
C ASN A 2 16.04 39.85 -4.01
N ILE A 3 15.89 38.73 -3.28
CA ILE A 3 16.30 37.41 -3.78
C ILE A 3 15.38 37.08 -4.98
N SER A 4 15.79 37.42 -6.19
CA SER A 4 15.24 36.84 -7.41
C SER A 4 15.61 35.35 -7.37
N ILE A 5 14.70 34.51 -6.84
CA ILE A 5 14.83 33.06 -6.97
C ILE A 5 14.64 32.81 -8.46
N GLU A 6 15.76 32.68 -9.15
CA GLU A 6 15.82 32.18 -10.50
C GLU A 6 15.09 30.83 -10.50
N LYS A 7 13.96 30.79 -11.20
CA LYS A 7 13.10 29.60 -11.29
C LYS A 7 13.87 28.51 -12.02
N LYS A 8 14.69 27.76 -11.29
CA LYS A 8 15.42 26.61 -11.84
C LYS A 8 14.43 25.48 -12.07
N ARG A 9 13.94 25.40 -13.30
CA ARG A 9 13.16 24.28 -13.80
C ARG A 9 14.13 23.24 -14.33
N THR A 10 13.94 22.00 -13.90
CA THR A 10 14.76 20.87 -14.33
C THR A 10 13.85 19.83 -14.99
N ASP A 11 14.32 19.19 -16.05
CA ASP A 11 13.55 18.13 -16.71
C ASP A 11 13.38 16.92 -15.78
N CYS A 12 12.20 16.30 -15.83
CA CYS A 12 11.89 15.11 -15.03
C CYS A 12 11.83 13.86 -15.93
N PRO A 13 12.88 13.02 -15.97
CA PRO A 13 12.92 11.85 -16.86
C PRO A 13 11.93 10.74 -16.43
N ALA A 14 11.43 10.79 -15.19
CA ALA A 14 10.41 9.87 -14.69
C ALA A 14 9.00 10.21 -15.21
N LEU A 15 8.82 11.36 -15.85
CA LEU A 15 7.58 11.78 -16.49
C LEU A 15 7.76 11.80 -18.02
N PRO A 16 6.66 11.86 -18.79
CA PRO A 16 6.75 12.00 -20.24
C PRO A 16 7.61 13.19 -20.68
N LYS A 17 8.07 13.19 -21.93
CA LYS A 17 8.92 14.26 -22.46
C LYS A 17 8.24 15.63 -22.32
N GLY A 18 9.03 16.63 -21.94
CA GLY A 18 8.58 18.02 -21.79
C GLY A 18 7.98 18.35 -20.43
N TRP A 19 7.99 17.41 -19.48
CA TRP A 19 7.63 17.70 -18.09
C TRP A 19 8.82 18.26 -17.31
N GLN A 20 8.55 19.33 -16.58
CA GLN A 20 9.55 20.05 -15.79
C GLN A 20 9.19 20.05 -14.31
N ARG A 21 10.21 20.00 -13.46
CA ARG A 21 10.13 20.06 -12.00
C ARG A 21 10.77 21.35 -11.51
N GLU A 22 10.14 22.00 -10.54
CA GLU A 22 10.61 23.22 -9.90
C GLU A 22 10.57 23.04 -8.38
N GLU A 23 11.68 23.36 -7.73
CA GLU A 23 11.77 23.42 -6.27
C GLU A 23 11.78 24.88 -5.82
N VAL A 24 10.89 25.23 -4.89
CA VAL A 24 10.75 26.59 -4.37
C VAL A 24 10.95 26.57 -2.87
N LEU A 25 11.99 27.27 -2.39
CA LEU A 25 12.19 27.47 -0.96
C LEU A 25 11.25 28.54 -0.41
N ARG A 26 10.55 28.20 0.68
CA ARG A 26 9.77 29.18 1.44
C ARG A 26 10.71 30.12 2.18
N LYS A 27 10.56 31.43 1.92
CA LYS A 27 11.46 32.46 2.46
C LYS A 27 11.06 33.01 3.83
N SER A 28 9.80 32.86 4.23
CA SER A 28 9.24 33.57 5.39
C SER A 28 8.20 32.74 6.16
N GLY A 29 7.95 33.16 7.40
CA GLY A 29 6.99 32.54 8.32
C GLY A 29 7.54 31.30 9.04
N LEU A 30 6.67 30.63 9.81
CA LEU A 30 7.03 29.44 10.62
C LEU A 30 7.49 28.23 9.79
N SER A 31 7.23 28.24 8.48
CA SER A 31 7.66 27.19 7.54
C SER A 31 8.81 27.63 6.62
N ALA A 32 9.48 28.74 6.95
CA ALA A 32 10.68 29.17 6.24
C ALA A 32 11.74 28.05 6.22
N GLY A 33 12.39 27.88 5.08
CA GLY A 33 13.37 26.82 4.85
C GLY A 33 12.79 25.50 4.32
N LYS A 34 11.47 25.29 4.33
CA LYS A 34 10.85 24.15 3.64
C LYS A 34 10.84 24.36 2.13
N VAL A 35 11.04 23.27 1.38
CA VAL A 35 10.98 23.23 -0.08
C VAL A 35 9.59 22.77 -0.52
N ASP A 36 8.95 23.55 -1.39
CA ASP A 36 7.77 23.15 -2.13
C ASP A 36 8.17 22.67 -3.53
N VAL A 37 7.63 21.53 -3.95
CA VAL A 37 7.88 20.96 -5.28
C VAL A 37 6.67 21.18 -6.18
N TYR A 38 6.93 21.64 -7.40
CA TYR A 38 5.93 21.84 -8.44
C TYR A 38 6.34 21.12 -9.72
N TYR A 39 5.34 20.62 -10.45
CA TYR A 39 5.53 20.08 -11.79
C TYR A 39 4.81 20.94 -12.82
N TYR A 40 5.40 21.05 -14.00
CA TYR A 40 4.83 21.73 -15.15
C TYR A 40 4.70 20.75 -16.30
N SER A 41 3.49 20.68 -16.84
CA SER A 41 3.25 19.99 -18.11
C SER A 41 3.95 20.72 -19.27
N PRO A 42 4.15 20.04 -20.42
CA PRO A 42 4.64 20.70 -21.64
C PRO A 42 3.74 21.85 -22.13
N THR A 43 2.48 21.89 -21.71
CA THR A 43 1.53 22.99 -21.99
C THR A 43 1.61 24.13 -20.97
N GLY A 44 2.49 24.04 -19.97
CA GLY A 44 2.70 25.06 -18.95
C GLY A 44 1.76 24.99 -17.74
N LYS A 45 0.84 24.02 -17.69
CA LYS A 45 -0.03 23.79 -16.52
C LYS A 45 0.80 23.35 -15.31
N LYS A 46 0.56 24.00 -14.16
CA LYS A 46 1.24 23.76 -12.88
C LYS A 46 0.48 22.76 -12.01
N PHE A 47 1.22 21.84 -11.40
CA PHE A 47 0.70 20.81 -10.49
C PHE A 47 1.37 20.92 -9.12
N ARG A 48 0.56 20.84 -8.07
CA ARG A 48 1.00 21.03 -6.67
C ARG A 48 0.98 19.74 -5.84
N SER A 49 0.44 18.65 -6.39
CA SER A 49 0.36 17.36 -5.69
C SER A 49 0.39 16.17 -6.65
N LYS A 50 0.75 14.99 -6.10
CA LYS A 50 0.72 13.71 -6.85
C LYS A 50 -0.68 13.38 -7.36
N ALA A 51 -1.70 13.54 -6.54
CA ALA A 51 -3.08 13.22 -6.93
C ALA A 51 -3.57 14.06 -8.11
N GLU A 52 -3.20 15.34 -8.15
CA GLU A 52 -3.50 16.23 -9.27
C GLU A 52 -2.79 15.78 -10.57
N LEU A 53 -1.51 15.37 -10.44
CA LEU A 53 -0.71 14.84 -11.53
C LEU A 53 -1.32 13.55 -12.10
N VAL A 54 -1.72 12.62 -11.23
CA VAL A 54 -2.36 11.34 -11.58
C VAL A 54 -3.68 11.56 -12.31
N ARG A 55 -4.53 12.49 -11.84
CA ARG A 55 -5.80 12.78 -12.53
C ARG A 55 -5.59 13.37 -13.93
N TYR A 56 -4.49 14.09 -14.13
CA TYR A 56 -4.20 14.73 -15.42
C TYR A 56 -3.56 13.78 -16.42
N LEU A 57 -2.62 12.94 -15.98
CA LEU A 57 -1.98 11.94 -16.83
C LEU A 57 -2.86 10.69 -17.01
N GLY A 58 -3.74 10.39 -16.06
CA GLY A 58 -4.61 9.22 -16.11
C GLY A 58 -3.81 7.93 -16.27
N ASP A 59 -4.30 7.04 -17.14
CA ASP A 59 -3.72 5.71 -17.38
C ASP A 59 -2.53 5.73 -18.35
N SER A 60 -2.18 6.88 -18.94
CA SER A 60 -1.06 6.97 -19.89
C SER A 60 0.31 6.85 -19.21
N THR A 61 0.38 6.99 -17.88
CA THR A 61 1.63 6.98 -17.13
C THR A 61 1.41 6.37 -15.76
N ASP A 62 2.09 5.24 -15.48
CA ASP A 62 2.02 4.63 -14.16
C ASP A 62 2.84 5.43 -13.15
N LEU A 63 2.14 6.17 -12.29
CA LEU A 63 2.73 6.95 -11.20
C LEU A 63 2.64 6.24 -9.85
N SER A 64 2.27 4.96 -9.82
CA SER A 64 2.13 4.17 -8.57
C SER A 64 3.39 4.30 -7.70
N CYS A 65 4.57 4.19 -8.33
CA CYS A 65 5.86 4.20 -7.66
C CYS A 65 6.62 5.51 -7.77
N PHE A 66 5.99 6.54 -8.33
CA PHE A 66 6.57 7.88 -8.45
C PHE A 66 6.57 8.61 -7.10
N ASP A 67 7.74 9.07 -6.65
CA ASP A 67 7.87 9.95 -5.49
C ASP A 67 7.76 11.42 -5.94
N PHE A 68 6.72 12.10 -5.48
CA PHE A 68 6.45 13.48 -5.87
C PHE A 68 7.50 14.47 -5.36
N GLN A 69 8.06 14.24 -4.16
CA GLN A 69 9.05 15.13 -3.57
C GLN A 69 10.40 14.97 -4.27
N GLN A 70 10.82 13.74 -4.52
CA GLN A 70 12.11 13.45 -5.14
C GLN A 70 12.09 13.58 -6.67
N GLY A 71 10.93 13.40 -7.31
CA GLY A 71 10.82 13.41 -8.78
C GLY A 71 11.44 12.19 -9.44
N GLN A 72 11.48 11.06 -8.74
CA GLN A 72 12.07 9.81 -9.18
C GLN A 72 11.14 8.64 -8.87
N ILE A 73 11.35 7.52 -9.58
CA ILE A 73 10.67 6.27 -9.28
C ILE A 73 11.33 5.61 -8.06
N ASN A 74 10.54 5.39 -7.01
CA ASN A 74 11.01 4.71 -5.82
C ASN A 74 10.65 3.22 -5.89
N THR A 75 11.65 2.38 -6.12
CA THR A 75 11.52 0.92 -6.20
C THR A 75 10.96 0.29 -4.91
N MET A 76 11.12 0.95 -3.76
CA MET A 76 10.54 0.47 -2.50
C MET A 76 9.00 0.58 -2.47
N LEU A 77 8.41 1.47 -3.27
CA LEU A 77 6.95 1.55 -3.45
C LEU A 77 6.42 0.37 -4.28
N LEU A 78 7.17 -0.14 -5.28
CA LEU A 78 6.82 -1.36 -6.03
C LEU A 78 6.66 -2.56 -5.09
N CYS A 79 7.55 -2.66 -4.09
CA CYS A 79 7.53 -3.76 -3.11
C CYS A 79 6.35 -3.68 -2.13
N LYS A 80 5.77 -2.50 -1.91
CA LYS A 80 4.63 -2.32 -1.00
C LYS A 80 3.33 -2.87 -1.58
N VAL A 81 3.15 -2.72 -2.90
CA VAL A 81 2.03 -3.34 -3.64
C VAL A 81 2.13 -4.87 -3.60
N LYS A 82 3.34 -5.43 -3.77
CA LYS A 82 3.56 -6.88 -3.67
C LYS A 82 3.32 -7.42 -2.25
N LYS A 83 3.77 -6.71 -1.21
CA LYS A 83 3.53 -7.09 0.19
C LYS A 83 2.05 -7.01 0.59
N ALA A 84 1.30 -6.03 0.10
CA ALA A 84 -0.13 -5.93 0.39
C ALA A 84 -0.93 -7.12 -0.20
N ARG A 85 -0.57 -7.59 -1.41
CA ARG A 85 -1.15 -8.81 -2.00
C ARG A 85 -0.80 -10.05 -1.15
N ALA A 86 0.47 -10.25 -0.81
CA ALA A 86 0.90 -11.41 -0.04
C ALA A 86 0.35 -11.45 1.41
N GLN A 87 0.07 -10.29 2.01
CA GLN A 87 -0.44 -10.20 3.38
C GLN A 87 -1.94 -10.57 3.49
N PHE A 88 -2.71 -10.49 2.40
CA PHE A 88 -4.12 -10.86 2.40
C PHE A 88 -4.31 -12.38 2.46
N ASP A 89 -3.48 -13.14 1.73
CA ASP A 89 -3.60 -14.59 1.64
C ASP A 89 -3.27 -15.28 2.97
N TYR A 90 -2.25 -14.86 3.70
CA TYR A 90 -1.84 -15.53 4.94
C TYR A 90 -2.86 -15.34 6.08
N ARG A 91 -3.55 -14.19 6.15
CA ARG A 91 -4.55 -13.90 7.19
C ARG A 91 -5.87 -14.64 6.96
N PHE A 92 -6.28 -14.82 5.70
CA PHE A 92 -7.45 -15.64 5.36
C PHE A 92 -7.13 -17.12 5.53
N TYR A 93 -5.96 -17.56 5.09
CA TYR A 93 -5.48 -18.93 5.25
C TYR A 93 -5.36 -19.35 6.73
N ILE A 94 -4.79 -18.49 7.59
CA ILE A 94 -4.75 -18.76 9.05
C ILE A 94 -6.14 -18.81 9.67
N ARG A 95 -7.09 -17.98 9.23
CA ARG A 95 -8.48 -18.05 9.73
C ARG A 95 -9.18 -19.34 9.27
N VAL A 96 -9.01 -19.75 8.02
CA VAL A 96 -9.57 -21.02 7.50
C VAL A 96 -8.97 -22.23 8.20
N ILE A 97 -7.65 -22.24 8.45
CA ILE A 97 -7.00 -23.32 9.21
C ILE A 97 -7.43 -23.33 10.68
N SER A 98 -7.56 -22.15 11.32
CA SER A 98 -8.05 -22.08 12.70
C SER A 98 -9.50 -22.55 12.84
N LEU A 99 -10.38 -22.24 11.87
CA LEU A 99 -11.74 -22.79 11.84
C LEU A 99 -11.73 -24.29 11.52
N SER A 100 -10.89 -24.74 10.59
CA SER A 100 -10.76 -26.16 10.25
C SER A 100 -10.26 -26.99 11.43
N LEU A 101 -9.24 -26.54 12.17
CA LEU A 101 -8.76 -27.21 13.38
C LEU A 101 -9.83 -27.21 14.48
N CYS A 102 -10.58 -26.12 14.65
CA CYS A 102 -11.65 -26.04 15.64
C CYS A 102 -12.81 -27.00 15.32
N CYS A 103 -13.18 -27.13 14.04
CA CYS A 103 -14.15 -28.13 13.58
C CYS A 103 -13.65 -29.57 13.78
N VAL A 104 -12.38 -29.85 13.47
CA VAL A 104 -11.81 -31.20 13.62
C VAL A 104 -11.70 -31.60 15.09
N THR A 105 -11.38 -30.67 16.01
CA THR A 105 -11.40 -30.94 17.46
C THR A 105 -12.81 -31.15 17.99
N ALA A 106 -13.81 -30.42 17.48
CA ALA A 106 -15.21 -30.59 17.88
C ALA A 106 -15.78 -31.94 17.42
N VAL A 107 -15.43 -32.38 16.21
CA VAL A 107 -15.83 -33.70 15.69
C VAL A 107 -15.11 -34.82 16.45
N LEU A 108 -13.81 -34.68 16.77
CA LEU A 108 -13.09 -35.70 17.55
C LEU A 108 -13.62 -35.81 18.99
N LEU A 109 -13.93 -34.68 19.65
CA LEU A 109 -14.60 -34.69 20.94
C LEU A 109 -16.00 -35.30 20.85
N CYS A 110 -16.77 -34.99 19.81
CA CYS A 110 -18.09 -35.59 19.60
C CYS A 110 -18.01 -37.11 19.45
N VAL A 111 -17.09 -37.62 18.62
CA VAL A 111 -16.90 -39.07 18.42
C VAL A 111 -16.35 -39.74 19.67
N THR A 112 -15.46 -39.09 20.44
CA THR A 112 -14.94 -39.65 21.69
C THR A 112 -16.02 -39.69 22.78
N VAL A 113 -16.84 -38.64 22.91
CA VAL A 113 -17.93 -38.60 23.90
C VAL A 113 -19.07 -39.55 23.50
N CYS A 114 -19.34 -39.76 22.20
CA CYS A 114 -20.29 -40.78 21.74
C CYS A 114 -19.79 -42.21 21.98
N CYS A 115 -18.50 -42.48 21.71
CA CYS A 115 -17.91 -43.81 21.91
C CYS A 115 -17.83 -44.19 23.41
N CYS A 116 -17.65 -43.21 24.31
CA CYS A 116 -17.71 -43.45 25.76
C CYS A 116 -19.13 -43.78 26.28
N ILE A 117 -20.19 -43.36 25.59
CA ILE A 117 -21.58 -43.64 25.99
C ILE A 117 -21.99 -45.06 25.56
N GLU A 118 -21.58 -45.52 24.38
CA GLU A 118 -21.80 -46.92 23.95
C GLU A 118 -20.99 -47.93 24.76
N ALA A 119 -19.77 -47.59 25.20
CA ALA A 119 -18.95 -48.48 26.02
C ALA A 119 -19.51 -48.70 27.45
N SER A 120 -20.29 -47.76 28.00
CA SER A 120 -20.93 -47.94 29.33
C SER A 120 -22.20 -48.81 29.27
N LEU A 121 -22.84 -48.91 28.11
CA LEU A 121 -24.00 -49.79 27.92
C LEU A 121 -23.60 -51.25 27.68
N TYR A 122 -22.35 -51.53 27.28
CA TYR A 122 -21.86 -52.88 27.00
C TYR A 122 -21.17 -53.61 28.17
N MET A 123 -21.25 -53.06 29.40
CA MET A 123 -20.78 -53.75 30.63
C MET A 123 -21.91 -54.02 31.65
N CYS A 124 -23.17 -53.77 31.28
CA CYS A 124 -24.35 -54.06 32.12
C CYS A 124 -25.27 -55.14 31.53
N SER A 125 -24.78 -55.96 30.60
CA SER A 125 -25.54 -57.06 30.02
C SER A 125 -24.64 -58.24 29.71
N ASP A 126 -24.17 -58.91 30.77
CA ASP A 126 -24.00 -60.36 30.76
C ASP A 126 -24.34 -60.89 32.17
N PRO A 127 -25.20 -61.93 32.28
CA PRO A 127 -25.78 -62.43 33.53
C PRO A 127 -24.86 -63.32 34.37
#